data_AF-A0AAU9CYU0-F1
#
_entry.id   AF-A0AAU9CYU0-F1
#
_cell.length_a   1.000
_cell.length_b   1.000
_cell.length_c   1.000
_cell.angle_alpha   90.00
_cell.angle_beta   90.00
_cell.angle_gamma   90.00
#
_symmetry.space_group_name_H-M   'P 1'
#
loop_
_entity.id
_entity.type
_entity.pdbx_description
1 polymer ?
#
loop_
_entity_poly.entity_id
_entity_poly.type
_entity_poly.pdbx_seq_one_letter_code
_entity_poly.pdbx_strand_id
1 'polypeptide(L)'
;MSELSPPLVVVIAVLAAVVLVEAGFVIWLWRRQRQLERRLQAWVAGQRRQGQDIAGLCAAGLQIDTRLARLEQGLAETREWLQTRPPTETGGAASYQTAIELIREGAGVEALVSECGFTREEANLLIRLHRDETGAGFS
;
A
#
# COMPACT_ATOMS: atom_id res chain seq x y z
N MET A 1 5.17 85.85 -26.00
CA MET A 1 4.49 84.87 -25.14
C MET A 1 3.01 85.06 -25.37
N SER A 2 2.43 84.25 -26.26
CA SER A 2 1.05 84.40 -26.73
C SER A 2 0.06 84.17 -25.59
N GLU A 3 -0.66 85.21 -25.19
CA GLU A 3 -1.76 85.11 -24.24
C GLU A 3 -2.86 84.26 -24.88
N LEU A 4 -2.95 83.00 -24.44
CA LEU A 4 -4.06 82.13 -24.81
C LEU A 4 -5.34 82.76 -24.27
N SER A 5 -6.26 83.09 -25.17
CA SER A 5 -7.57 83.62 -24.78
C SER A 5 -8.25 82.64 -23.80
N PRO A 6 -8.88 83.13 -22.71
CA PRO A 6 -9.50 82.30 -21.69
C PRO A 6 -10.43 81.17 -22.21
N PRO A 7 -11.20 81.32 -23.31
CA PRO A 7 -12.01 80.20 -23.82
C PRO A 7 -11.19 79.00 -24.32
N LEU A 8 -9.98 79.20 -24.86
CA LEU A 8 -9.14 78.09 -25.36
C LEU A 8 -8.62 77.22 -24.23
N VAL A 9 -8.26 77.83 -23.09
CA VAL A 9 -7.81 77.10 -21.90
C VAL A 9 -8.93 76.20 -21.36
N VAL A 10 -10.18 76.70 -21.36
CA VAL A 10 -11.34 75.91 -20.94
C VAL A 10 -11.58 74.72 -21.89
N VAL A 11 -11.51 74.93 -23.21
CA VAL A 11 -11.68 73.85 -24.19
C VAL A 11 -10.61 72.77 -24.04
N ILE A 12 -9.34 73.17 -23.85
CA ILE A 12 -8.23 72.23 -23.62
C ILE A 12 -8.42 71.47 -22.31
N ALA A 13 -8.85 72.14 -21.25
CA ALA A 13 -9.11 71.49 -19.96
C ALA A 13 -10.24 70.46 -20.04
N VAL A 14 -11.32 70.77 -20.78
CA VAL A 14 -12.43 69.82 -21.00
C VAL A 14 -11.96 68.62 -21.83
N LEU A 15 -11.21 68.85 -22.92
CA LEU A 15 -10.66 67.75 -23.72
C LEU A 15 -9.71 66.86 -22.90
N ALA A 16 -8.83 67.45 -22.09
CA ALA A 16 -7.95 66.71 -21.21
C ALA A 16 -8.73 65.88 -20.19
N ALA A 17 -9.81 66.43 -19.62
CA ALA A 17 -10.69 65.70 -18.70
C ALA A 17 -11.36 64.50 -19.37
N VAL A 18 -11.86 64.66 -20.60
CA VAL A 18 -12.48 63.56 -21.37
C VAL A 18 -11.46 62.44 -21.63
N VAL A 19 -10.25 62.78 -22.08
CA VAL A 19 -9.18 61.80 -22.32
C VAL A 19 -8.80 61.04 -21.05
N LEU A 20 -8.75 61.72 -19.90
CA LEU A 20 -8.45 61.07 -18.61
C LEU A 20 -9.57 60.11 -18.18
N VAL A 21 -10.84 60.46 -18.43
CA VAL A 21 -11.97 59.58 -18.14
C VAL A 21 -11.94 58.34 -19.02
N GLU A 22 -11.70 58.49 -20.32
CA GLU A 22 -11.57 57.35 -21.25
C GLU A 22 -10.39 56.45 -20.87
N ALA A 23 -9.23 57.03 -20.59
CA ALA A 23 -8.06 56.27 -20.14
C ALA A 23 -8.34 55.51 -18.83
N GLY A 24 -9.01 56.15 -17.87
CA GLY A 24 -9.45 55.51 -16.63
C GLY A 24 -10.40 54.35 -16.87
N PHE A 25 -11.36 54.51 -17.78
CA PHE A 25 -12.31 53.47 -18.15
C PHE A 25 -11.63 52.26 -18.79
N VAL A 26 -10.70 52.50 -19.72
CA VAL A 26 -9.89 51.44 -20.36
C VAL A 26 -9.03 50.70 -19.34
N ILE A 27 -8.36 51.42 -18.42
CA ILE A 27 -7.56 50.81 -17.35
C ILE A 27 -8.43 49.96 -16.42
N TRP A 28 -9.63 50.44 -16.08
CA TRP A 28 -10.57 49.70 -15.25
C TRP A 28 -11.04 48.41 -15.94
N LEU A 29 -11.41 48.51 -17.22
CA LEU A 29 -11.82 47.35 -18.02
C LEU A 29 -10.69 46.32 -18.13
N TRP A 30 -9.46 46.79 -18.36
CA TRP A 30 -8.29 45.92 -18.48
C TRP A 30 -7.93 45.24 -17.16
N ARG A 31 -8.05 45.95 -16.03
CA ARG A 31 -7.91 45.35 -14.70
C ARG A 31 -8.96 44.29 -14.45
N ARG A 32 -10.22 44.55 -14.84
CA ARG A 32 -11.31 43.59 -14.71
C ARG A 32 -11.06 42.35 -15.54
N GLN A 33 -10.66 42.49 -16.81
CA GLN A 33 -10.30 41.36 -17.66
C GLN A 33 -9.13 40.55 -17.09
N ARG A 34 -8.05 41.20 -16.65
CA ARG A 34 -6.93 40.52 -15.99
C ARG A 34 -7.32 39.79 -14.71
N GLN A 35 -8.28 40.32 -13.94
CA GLN A 35 -8.82 39.59 -12.78
C GLN A 35 -9.62 38.36 -13.20
N LEU A 36 -10.41 38.44 -14.27
CA LEU A 36 -11.09 37.27 -14.82
C LEU A 36 -10.10 36.23 -15.34
N GLU A 37 -9.07 36.63 -16.08
CA GLU A 37 -8.01 35.74 -16.56
C GLU A 37 -7.26 35.08 -15.40
N ARG A 38 -6.90 35.83 -14.36
CA ARG A 38 -6.25 35.28 -13.16
C ARG A 38 -7.14 34.28 -12.43
N ARG A 39 -8.45 34.54 -12.35
CA ARG A 39 -9.41 33.59 -11.79
C ARG A 39 -9.47 32.35 -12.66
N LEU A 40 -9.59 32.50 -13.98
CA LEU A 40 -9.62 31.38 -14.92
C LEU A 40 -8.33 30.54 -14.83
N GLN A 41 -7.17 31.19 -14.76
CA GLN A 41 -5.88 30.53 -14.58
C GLN A 41 -5.78 29.83 -13.22
N ALA A 42 -6.34 30.39 -12.15
CA ALA A 42 -6.41 29.73 -10.85
C ALA A 42 -7.31 28.49 -10.89
N TRP A 43 -8.45 28.55 -11.59
CA TRP A 43 -9.33 27.40 -11.83
C TRP A 43 -8.64 26.32 -12.67
N VAL A 44 -7.97 26.70 -13.77
CA VAL A 44 -7.23 25.78 -14.64
C VAL A 44 -6.01 25.18 -13.94
N ALA A 45 -5.29 25.96 -13.12
CA ALA A 45 -4.17 25.47 -12.32
C ALA A 45 -4.63 24.51 -11.21
N GLY A 46 -5.79 24.77 -10.59
CA GLY A 46 -6.44 23.84 -9.66
C GLY A 46 -6.83 22.52 -10.33
N GLN A 47 -7.37 22.60 -11.55
CA GLN A 47 -7.76 21.42 -12.33
C GLN A 47 -6.57 20.61 -12.84
N ARG A 48 -5.43 21.24 -13.16
CA ARG A 48 -4.18 20.53 -13.49
C ARG A 48 -3.59 19.77 -12.30
N ARG A 49 -3.72 20.31 -11.08
CA ARG A 49 -3.33 19.59 -9.85
C ARG A 49 -4.19 18.35 -9.62
N GLN A 50 -5.50 18.47 -9.79
CA GLN A 50 -6.42 17.34 -9.70
C GLN A 50 -6.15 16.26 -10.77
N GLY A 51 -5.79 16.66 -12.00
CA GLY A 51 -5.41 15.71 -13.06
C GLY A 51 -4.12 14.94 -12.78
N GLN A 52 -3.13 15.57 -12.14
CA GLN A 52 -1.88 14.91 -11.75
C GLN A 52 -2.10 13.93 -10.58
N ASP A 53 -2.97 14.27 -9.63
CA ASP A 53 -3.31 13.38 -8.52
C ASP A 53 -4.08 12.14 -9.00
N ILE A 54 -5.01 12.29 -9.96
CA ILE A 54 -5.73 11.16 -10.57
C ILE A 54 -4.78 10.27 -11.38
N ALA A 55 -3.84 10.85 -12.14
CA ALA A 55 -2.83 10.08 -12.85
C ALA A 55 -1.89 9.32 -11.89
N GLY A 56 -1.53 9.94 -10.77
CA GLY A 56 -0.75 9.30 -9.69
C GLY A 56 -1.52 8.16 -9.01
N LEU A 57 -2.80 8.35 -8.73
CA LEU A 57 -3.67 7.33 -8.13
C LEU A 57 -3.93 6.15 -9.09
N CYS A 58 -4.12 6.39 -10.39
CA CYS A 58 -4.24 5.32 -11.39
C CYS A 58 -2.92 4.54 -11.56
N ALA A 59 -1.77 5.23 -11.54
CA ALA A 59 -0.47 4.56 -11.57
C ALA A 59 -0.25 3.69 -10.31
N ALA A 60 -0.65 4.19 -9.14
CA ALA A 60 -0.62 3.42 -7.91
C ALA A 60 -1.57 2.21 -7.95
N GLY A 61 -2.78 2.37 -8.50
CA GLY A 61 -3.75 1.29 -8.67
C GLY A 61 -3.22 0.16 -9.57
N LEU A 62 -2.68 0.51 -10.75
CA LEU A 62 -2.06 -0.48 -11.65
C LEU A 62 -0.85 -1.18 -11.01
N GLN A 63 -0.09 -0.49 -10.17
CA GLN A 63 1.02 -1.09 -9.44
C GLN A 63 0.56 -2.03 -8.31
N ILE A 64 -0.62 -1.78 -7.72
CA ILE A 64 -1.25 -2.68 -6.76
C ILE A 64 -1.77 -3.93 -7.47
N ASP A 65 -2.44 -3.79 -8.61
CA ASP A 65 -2.97 -4.92 -9.39
C ASP A 65 -1.85 -5.87 -9.84
N THR A 66 -0.71 -5.32 -10.29
CA THR A 66 0.45 -6.14 -10.67
C THR A 66 1.13 -6.84 -9.49
N ARG A 67 1.10 -6.25 -8.29
CA ARG A 67 1.58 -6.92 -7.06
C ARG A 67 0.63 -8.01 -6.61
N LEU A 68 -0.67 -7.79 -6.72
CA LEU A 68 -1.68 -8.77 -6.36
C LEU A 68 -1.60 -10.00 -7.27
N ALA A 69 -1.47 -9.79 -8.59
CA ALA A 69 -1.29 -10.88 -9.55
C ALA A 69 -0.03 -11.73 -9.26
N ARG A 70 1.08 -11.11 -8.83
CA ARG A 70 2.31 -11.85 -8.44
C ARG A 70 2.14 -12.63 -7.14
N LEU A 71 1.40 -12.10 -6.17
CA LEU A 71 1.11 -12.79 -4.92
C LEU A 71 0.19 -14.00 -5.16
N GLU A 72 -0.84 -13.83 -5.99
CA GLU A 72 -1.72 -14.93 -6.40
C GLU A 72 -0.95 -16.03 -7.13
N GLN A 73 -0.03 -15.66 -8.02
CA GLN A 73 0.81 -16.62 -8.72
C GLN A 73 1.76 -17.37 -7.76
N GLY A 74 2.38 -16.68 -6.80
CA GLY A 74 3.20 -17.33 -5.77
C GLY A 74 2.39 -18.25 -4.84
N LEU A 75 1.14 -17.89 -4.52
CA LEU A 75 0.22 -18.75 -3.77
C LEU A 75 -0.19 -19.98 -4.57
N ALA A 76 -0.42 -19.83 -5.88
CA ALA A 76 -0.72 -20.94 -6.77
C ALA A 76 0.47 -21.91 -6.87
N GLU A 77 1.69 -21.42 -7.04
CA GLU A 77 2.92 -22.23 -7.07
C GLU A 77 3.16 -22.94 -5.74
N THR A 78 2.94 -22.26 -4.60
CA THR A 78 3.09 -22.88 -3.27
C THR A 78 2.04 -23.96 -3.04
N ARG A 79 0.80 -23.72 -3.49
CA ARG A 79 -0.29 -24.70 -3.41
C ARG A 79 0.00 -25.91 -4.29
N GLU A 80 0.49 -25.68 -5.51
CA GLU A 80 0.89 -26.74 -6.41
C GLU A 80 2.03 -27.54 -5.78
N TRP A 81 3.07 -26.89 -5.26
CA TRP A 81 4.17 -27.56 -4.56
C TRP A 81 3.71 -28.41 -3.37
N LEU A 82 2.71 -27.96 -2.60
CA LEU A 82 2.10 -28.72 -1.52
C LEU A 82 1.25 -29.91 -2.01
N GLN A 83 0.62 -29.80 -3.19
CA GLN A 83 -0.21 -30.84 -3.80
C GLN A 83 0.61 -31.87 -4.59
N THR A 84 1.71 -31.45 -5.22
CA THR A 84 2.65 -32.32 -5.94
C THR A 84 3.63 -32.99 -4.99
N ARG A 85 3.74 -32.52 -3.74
CA ARG A 85 4.37 -33.32 -2.69
C ARG A 85 3.53 -34.59 -2.56
N PRO A 86 4.08 -35.77 -2.89
CA PRO A 86 3.39 -37.01 -2.55
C PRO A 86 3.08 -36.95 -1.06
N PRO A 87 1.95 -37.50 -0.56
CA PRO A 87 1.76 -37.68 0.86
C PRO A 87 3.05 -38.33 1.34
N THR A 88 3.86 -37.54 2.05
CA THR A 88 5.18 -38.01 2.46
C THR A 88 4.83 -39.24 3.26
N GLU A 89 5.21 -40.41 2.76
CA GLU A 89 5.18 -41.63 3.54
C GLU A 89 5.90 -41.25 4.82
N THR A 90 5.11 -41.02 5.86
CA THR A 90 5.57 -40.58 7.15
C THR A 90 6.17 -41.80 7.81
N GLY A 91 7.25 -42.35 7.23
CA GLY A 91 8.04 -43.43 7.81
C GLY A 91 8.53 -43.06 9.21
N GLY A 92 8.69 -41.76 9.47
CA GLY A 92 8.87 -41.21 10.81
C GLY A 92 7.59 -41.22 11.66
N ALA A 93 6.47 -40.64 11.21
CA ALA A 93 5.30 -40.49 12.09
C ALA A 93 4.62 -41.82 12.45
N ALA A 94 4.66 -42.83 11.57
CA ALA A 94 4.23 -44.17 11.94
C ALA A 94 5.15 -44.79 13.01
N SER A 95 6.47 -44.67 12.87
CA SER A 95 7.44 -45.15 13.87
C SER A 95 7.31 -44.42 15.21
N TYR A 96 7.10 -43.10 15.20
CA TYR A 96 6.84 -42.31 16.41
C TYR A 96 5.52 -42.69 17.08
N GLN A 97 4.45 -42.93 16.31
CA GLN A 97 3.16 -43.33 16.87
C GLN A 97 3.27 -44.70 17.56
N THR A 98 3.95 -45.66 16.93
CA THR A 98 4.23 -46.97 17.55
C THR A 98 5.13 -46.85 18.78
N ALA A 99 6.11 -45.95 18.77
CA ALA A 99 6.95 -45.67 19.93
C ALA A 99 6.14 -45.14 21.12
N ILE A 100 5.20 -44.23 20.87
CA ILE A 100 4.35 -43.64 21.90
C ILE A 100 3.43 -44.71 22.51
N GLU A 101 2.91 -45.62 21.71
CA GLU A 101 2.12 -46.77 22.20
C GLU A 101 2.96 -47.70 23.08
N LEU A 102 4.18 -48.06 22.66
CA LEU A 102 5.11 -48.86 23.45
C LEU A 102 5.50 -48.18 24.77
N ILE A 103 5.74 -46.86 24.76
CA ILE A 103 6.01 -46.09 26.00
C ILE A 103 4.80 -46.16 26.95
N ARG A 104 3.57 -46.07 26.42
CA ARG A 104 2.33 -46.17 27.21
C ARG A 104 2.12 -47.56 27.80
N GLU A 105 2.58 -48.61 27.11
CA GLU A 105 2.59 -49.99 27.63
C GLU A 105 3.74 -50.25 28.63
N GLY A 106 4.61 -49.27 28.87
CA GLY A 106 5.70 -49.35 29.83
C GLY A 106 7.02 -49.88 29.26
N ALA A 107 7.18 -49.87 27.94
CA ALA A 107 8.40 -50.31 27.28
C ALA A 107 9.60 -49.42 27.68
N GLY A 108 10.75 -50.07 27.90
CA GLY A 108 12.01 -49.42 28.23
C GLY A 108 12.74 -48.85 27.02
N VAL A 109 13.78 -48.07 27.29
CA VAL A 109 14.65 -47.43 26.27
C VAL A 109 15.17 -48.45 25.26
N GLU A 110 15.53 -49.64 25.72
CA GLU A 110 16.08 -50.73 24.91
C GLU A 110 15.08 -51.25 23.85
N ALA A 111 13.79 -51.30 24.17
CA ALA A 111 12.75 -51.76 23.23
C ALA A 111 12.52 -50.74 22.11
N LEU A 112 12.53 -49.44 22.43
CA LEU A 112 12.40 -48.36 21.43
C LEU A 112 13.59 -48.31 20.46
N VAL A 113 14.80 -48.63 20.95
CA VAL A 113 16.01 -48.70 20.14
C VAL A 113 15.98 -49.92 19.22
N SER A 114 15.53 -51.08 19.70
CA SER A 114 15.50 -52.31 18.90
C SER A 114 14.33 -52.41 17.93
N GLU A 115 13.13 -51.96 18.33
CA GLU A 115 11.89 -52.18 17.58
C GLU A 115 11.53 -51.01 16.68
N CYS A 116 11.83 -49.77 17.10
CA CYS A 116 11.48 -48.57 16.34
C CYS A 116 12.71 -47.84 15.74
N GLY A 117 13.92 -48.31 16.04
CA GLY A 117 15.17 -47.82 15.44
C GLY A 117 15.62 -46.44 15.94
N PHE A 118 15.14 -45.99 17.10
CA PHE A 118 15.60 -44.73 17.71
C PHE A 118 17.00 -44.84 18.27
N THR A 119 17.69 -43.70 18.37
CA THR A 119 18.92 -43.62 19.18
C THR A 119 18.59 -43.67 20.68
N ARG A 120 19.55 -44.08 21.52
CA ARG A 120 19.35 -44.19 22.97
C ARG A 120 18.98 -42.85 23.59
N GLU A 121 19.55 -41.76 23.07
CA GLU A 121 19.26 -40.38 23.46
C GLU A 121 17.82 -39.97 23.08
N GLU A 122 17.38 -40.28 21.86
CA GLU A 122 16.00 -40.01 21.40
C GLU A 122 14.96 -40.78 22.21
N ALA A 123 15.19 -42.07 22.48
CA ALA A 123 14.28 -42.89 23.27
C ALA A 123 14.15 -42.40 24.73
N ASN A 124 15.25 -41.97 25.35
CA ASN A 124 15.22 -41.41 26.71
C ASN A 124 14.44 -40.08 26.77
N LEU A 125 14.59 -39.24 25.75
CA LEU A 125 13.85 -37.98 25.63
C LEU A 125 12.35 -38.23 25.42
N LEU A 126 11.98 -39.19 24.56
CA LEU A 126 10.58 -39.55 24.30
C LEU A 126 9.88 -40.10 25.53
N ILE A 127 10.55 -40.98 26.29
CA ILE A 127 10.01 -41.53 27.55
C ILE A 127 9.78 -40.43 28.57
N ARG A 128 10.74 -39.50 28.75
CA ARG A 128 10.57 -38.39 29.71
C ARG A 128 9.41 -37.47 29.34
N LEU A 129 9.34 -37.08 28.06
CA LEU A 129 8.30 -36.17 27.59
C LEU A 129 6.89 -36.78 27.73
N HIS A 130 6.69 -38.01 27.27
CA HIS A 130 5.35 -38.62 27.24
C HIS A 130 4.94 -39.27 28.57
N ARG A 131 5.89 -39.68 29.42
CA ARG A 131 5.57 -40.18 30.77
C ARG A 131 5.05 -39.07 31.67
N ASP A 132 5.57 -37.85 31.53
CA ASP A 132 5.07 -36.68 32.26
C ASP A 132 3.71 -36.22 31.73
N GLU A 133 3.48 -36.24 30.42
CA GLU A 133 2.16 -35.94 29.83
C GLU A 133 1.09 -36.97 30.21
N THR A 134 1.44 -38.25 30.29
CA THR A 134 0.49 -39.32 30.68
C THR A 134 0.23 -39.34 32.19
N GLY A 135 1.18 -38.85 33.00
CA GLY A 135 1.02 -38.68 34.45
C GLY A 135 0.17 -37.46 34.87
N ALA A 136 -0.05 -36.50 33.98
CA ALA A 136 -0.81 -35.27 34.26
C ALA A 136 -2.27 -35.29 33.76
N GLY A 137 -2.76 -36.43 33.26
CA GLY A 137 -4.08 -36.58 32.63
C GLY A 137 -5.16 -37.28 33.46
N PHE A 138 -4.90 -37.64 34.72
CA PHE A 138 -5.93 -38.13 35.65
C PHE A 138 -5.67 -37.61 37.06
N SER A 139 -6.31 -36.48 37.38
CA SER A 139 -6.76 -36.14 38.73
C SER A 139 -8.21 -35.70 38.67
#